data_AF-A0A2R7YVF5-F1
#
_entry.id   AF-A0A2R7YVF5-F1
#
_cell.length_a   1.000
_cell.length_b   1.000
_cell.length_c   1.000
_cell.angle_alpha   90.00
_cell.angle_beta   90.00
_cell.angle_gamma   90.00
#
_symmetry.space_group_name_H-M   'P 1'
#
loop_
_entity.id
_entity.type
_entity.pdbx_description
1 polymer ?
#
loop_
_entity_poly.entity_id
_entity_poly.type
_entity_poly.pdbx_seq_one_letter_code
_entity_poly.pdbx_strand_id
1 'polypeptide(L)'
;MRPIHPRSTTSDEHAEAVSRRLATLSAELAAVRGDPPLAHRHTQVRGLNAAPDPDPDPAPVVPIPGRHSTRRPGTRGWASRIDLTATHVAAIAVVIALAVGVAAWFAVRSAPEPVPDLAPVAEPLTSVSPPASSGATAGPSASSSPDAVEVTIDVAGKVRRPGIAVLPAGSRVVDALEAAGGARRGVDLSSLNLARPLVDGEQVLVGVPLPPGVVGSVGATPGPGDSGPLVNINTADLTALESLPGVGPVTAEAIVSWRTEHGGFTSVEELLEVDGIGDATLAEIAPHATI
;
A
#
# COMPACT_ATOMS: atom_id res chain seq x y z
N MET A 1 -55.76 -40.80 31.53
CA MET A 1 -54.65 -40.44 30.62
C MET A 1 -55.18 -40.10 29.23
N ARG A 2 -55.08 -38.83 28.80
CA ARG A 2 -54.93 -38.45 27.39
C ARG A 2 -54.10 -37.15 27.36
N PRO A 3 -52.88 -37.15 26.78
CA PRO A 3 -52.07 -35.95 26.73
C PRO A 3 -52.57 -35.01 25.61
N ILE A 4 -52.59 -33.72 25.95
CA ILE A 4 -52.99 -32.59 25.12
C ILE A 4 -51.80 -32.25 24.20
N HIS A 5 -52.01 -32.22 22.88
CA HIS A 5 -51.07 -31.63 21.92
C HIS A 5 -51.32 -30.12 21.81
N PRO A 6 -50.37 -29.24 22.14
CA PRO A 6 -50.43 -27.85 21.73
C PRO A 6 -49.89 -27.67 20.31
N ARG A 7 -50.62 -26.84 19.54
CA ARG A 7 -50.46 -26.57 18.11
C ARG A 7 -49.22 -25.72 17.79
N SER A 8 -48.42 -26.15 16.83
CA SER A 8 -47.29 -25.43 16.23
C SER A 8 -47.64 -24.85 14.84
N THR A 9 -48.82 -24.25 14.68
CA THR A 9 -49.32 -23.81 13.36
C THR A 9 -48.59 -22.60 12.79
N THR A 10 -48.03 -21.72 13.64
CA THR A 10 -47.38 -20.49 13.19
C THR A 10 -46.02 -20.74 12.54
N SER A 11 -45.25 -21.72 13.03
CA SER A 11 -43.93 -22.04 12.47
C SER A 11 -44.05 -22.63 11.05
N ASP A 12 -45.09 -23.43 10.81
CA ASP A 12 -45.35 -24.02 9.50
C ASP A 12 -45.82 -22.96 8.49
N GLU A 13 -46.67 -22.03 8.89
CA GLU A 13 -47.09 -20.91 8.03
C GLU A 13 -45.91 -19.99 7.65
N HIS A 14 -44.99 -19.72 8.59
CA HIS A 14 -43.78 -18.96 8.30
C HIS A 14 -42.84 -19.72 7.35
N ALA A 15 -42.67 -21.04 7.52
CA ALA A 15 -41.87 -21.87 6.62
C ALA A 15 -42.47 -21.91 5.20
N GLU A 16 -43.79 -21.95 5.09
CA GLU A 16 -44.51 -21.94 3.82
C GLU A 16 -44.42 -20.57 3.11
N ALA A 17 -44.43 -19.48 3.88
CA ALA A 17 -44.25 -18.13 3.34
C ALA A 17 -42.82 -17.90 2.80
N VAL A 18 -41.81 -18.39 3.52
CA VAL A 18 -40.39 -18.30 3.11
C VAL A 18 -40.13 -19.11 1.86
N SER A 19 -40.67 -20.33 1.77
CA SER A 19 -40.51 -21.19 0.58
C SER A 19 -41.19 -20.59 -0.66
N ARG A 20 -42.36 -19.94 -0.52
CA ARG A 20 -42.98 -19.19 -1.63
C ARG A 20 -42.15 -17.99 -2.08
N ARG A 21 -41.56 -17.23 -1.14
CA ARG A 21 -40.69 -16.08 -1.45
C ARG A 21 -39.40 -16.52 -2.17
N LEU A 22 -38.82 -17.63 -1.74
CA LEU A 22 -37.63 -18.21 -2.39
C LEU A 22 -37.94 -18.73 -3.80
N ALA A 23 -39.11 -19.35 -4.02
CA ALA A 23 -39.52 -19.80 -5.35
C ALA A 23 -39.77 -18.63 -6.33
N THR A 24 -40.25 -17.48 -5.83
CA THR A 24 -40.41 -16.27 -6.66
C THR A 24 -39.06 -15.64 -6.99
N LEU A 25 -38.17 -15.53 -6.01
CA LEU A 25 -36.81 -15.01 -6.24
C LEU A 25 -35.98 -15.91 -7.17
N SER A 26 -36.15 -17.23 -7.11
CA SER A 26 -35.43 -18.15 -8.02
C SER A 26 -35.93 -18.02 -9.47
N ALA A 27 -37.23 -17.81 -9.67
CA ALA A 27 -37.80 -17.56 -11.00
C ALA A 27 -37.36 -16.20 -11.57
N GLU A 28 -37.28 -15.18 -10.72
CA GLU A 28 -36.78 -13.84 -11.10
C GLU A 28 -35.28 -13.89 -11.46
N LEU A 29 -34.48 -14.61 -10.69
CA LEU A 29 -33.06 -14.81 -10.96
C LEU A 29 -32.81 -15.62 -12.25
N ALA A 30 -33.66 -16.61 -12.55
CA ALA A 30 -33.60 -17.37 -13.80
C ALA A 30 -33.94 -16.49 -15.02
N ALA A 31 -34.92 -15.59 -14.89
CA ALA A 31 -35.26 -14.62 -15.93
C ALA A 31 -34.13 -13.61 -16.20
N VAL A 32 -33.42 -13.16 -15.16
CA VAL A 32 -32.24 -12.28 -15.29
C VAL A 32 -31.04 -13.00 -15.93
N ARG A 33 -30.90 -14.31 -15.71
CA ARG A 33 -29.77 -15.10 -16.24
C ARG A 33 -29.94 -15.54 -17.70
N GLY A 34 -31.14 -15.41 -18.28
CA GLY A 34 -31.36 -15.67 -19.72
C GLY A 34 -31.37 -17.15 -20.12
N ASP A 35 -31.51 -18.08 -19.17
CA ASP A 35 -31.62 -19.52 -19.47
C ASP A 35 -33.07 -19.89 -19.85
N PRO A 36 -33.33 -20.41 -21.06
CA PRO A 36 -34.68 -20.83 -21.44
C PRO A 36 -35.08 -22.14 -20.72
N PRO A 37 -36.36 -22.30 -20.31
CA PRO A 37 -36.81 -23.52 -19.65
C PRO A 37 -36.92 -24.68 -20.65
N LEU A 38 -36.31 -25.83 -20.31
CA LEU A 38 -36.41 -27.08 -21.06
C LEU A 38 -37.85 -27.62 -21.02
N ALA A 39 -38.61 -27.35 -22.08
CA ALA A 39 -39.87 -28.03 -22.36
C ALA A 39 -39.61 -29.34 -23.10
N HIS A 40 -39.95 -30.46 -22.44
CA HIS A 40 -40.16 -31.73 -23.11
C HIS A 40 -41.25 -31.61 -24.18
N ARG A 41 -40.98 -32.06 -25.42
CA ARG A 41 -41.97 -32.78 -26.24
C ARG A 41 -41.36 -33.47 -27.47
N HIS A 42 -41.77 -34.72 -27.59
CA HIS A 42 -41.78 -35.58 -28.76
C HIS A 42 -41.94 -34.86 -30.10
N THR A 43 -41.10 -35.22 -31.08
CA THR A 43 -41.54 -35.27 -32.47
C THR A 43 -40.89 -36.45 -33.18
N GLN A 44 -41.76 -37.35 -33.63
CA GLN A 44 -41.48 -38.54 -34.43
C GLN A 44 -41.70 -38.14 -35.89
N VAL A 45 -40.70 -38.28 -36.77
CA VAL A 45 -40.94 -38.37 -38.22
C VAL A 45 -39.98 -39.40 -38.86
N ARG A 46 -40.51 -40.61 -39.00
CA ARG A 46 -40.62 -41.40 -40.24
C ARG A 46 -39.41 -41.49 -41.19
N GLY A 47 -38.58 -42.52 -40.95
CA GLY A 47 -38.45 -43.70 -41.83
C GLY A 47 -37.66 -43.58 -43.14
N LEU A 48 -36.49 -44.23 -43.20
CA LEU A 48 -35.92 -44.91 -44.37
C LEU A 48 -34.98 -46.05 -43.91
N ASN A 49 -35.51 -47.28 -44.04
CA ASN A 49 -34.87 -48.61 -44.22
C ASN A 49 -33.43 -48.91 -43.76
N ALA A 50 -33.37 -49.85 -42.78
CA ALA A 50 -32.72 -51.18 -42.83
C ALA A 50 -31.21 -51.33 -43.06
N ALA A 51 -30.50 -51.79 -42.01
CA ALA A 51 -29.61 -52.96 -42.01
C ALA A 51 -29.32 -53.41 -40.55
N PRO A 52 -29.19 -54.71 -40.22
CA PRO A 52 -28.98 -55.20 -38.86
C PRO A 52 -27.50 -55.52 -38.58
N ASP A 53 -26.97 -55.13 -37.41
CA ASP A 53 -25.69 -55.62 -36.85
C ASP A 53 -25.47 -55.05 -35.42
N PRO A 54 -24.54 -55.58 -34.60
CA PRO A 54 -24.60 -56.84 -33.86
C PRO A 54 -24.52 -56.60 -32.32
N ASP A 55 -24.41 -57.68 -31.53
CA ASP A 55 -24.45 -57.75 -30.05
C ASP A 55 -23.76 -56.61 -29.25
N PRO A 56 -24.28 -56.26 -28.05
CA PRO A 56 -23.69 -55.22 -27.21
C PRO A 56 -22.34 -55.64 -26.61
N ASP A 57 -21.31 -54.82 -26.84
CA ASP A 57 -20.00 -54.87 -26.18
C ASP A 57 -20.12 -54.81 -24.64
N PRO A 58 -19.29 -55.54 -23.88
CA PRO A 58 -19.36 -55.57 -22.42
C PRO A 58 -18.89 -54.25 -21.79
N ALA A 59 -19.62 -53.81 -20.75
CA ALA A 59 -19.35 -52.60 -19.99
C ALA A 59 -17.93 -52.57 -19.37
N PRO A 60 -17.31 -51.38 -19.20
CA PRO A 60 -15.97 -51.26 -18.62
C PRO A 60 -15.97 -51.61 -17.12
N VAL A 61 -15.08 -52.52 -16.75
CA VAL A 61 -14.82 -52.97 -15.37
C VAL A 61 -14.24 -51.81 -14.55
N VAL A 62 -14.98 -51.37 -13.54
CA VAL A 62 -14.48 -50.44 -12.52
C VAL A 62 -13.61 -51.21 -11.52
N PRO A 63 -12.34 -50.84 -11.27
CA PRO A 63 -11.54 -51.50 -10.25
C PRO A 63 -12.05 -51.12 -8.85
N ILE A 64 -12.42 -52.12 -8.07
CA ILE A 64 -12.78 -52.01 -6.65
C ILE A 64 -11.50 -51.66 -5.87
N PRO A 65 -11.44 -50.53 -5.14
CA PRO A 65 -10.27 -50.22 -4.32
C PRO A 65 -10.20 -51.17 -3.11
N GLY A 66 -9.10 -51.92 -3.05
CA GLY A 66 -8.80 -52.87 -1.99
C GLY A 66 -8.58 -52.20 -0.63
N ARG A 67 -8.94 -52.92 0.43
CA ARG A 67 -8.77 -52.55 1.84
C ARG A 67 -7.28 -52.47 2.20
N HIS A 68 -6.69 -51.29 2.05
CA HIS A 68 -5.38 -50.95 2.62
C HIS A 68 -5.44 -49.60 3.34
N SER A 69 -6.17 -49.57 4.46
CA SER A 69 -6.06 -48.48 5.43
C SER A 69 -4.80 -48.68 6.29
N THR A 70 -4.11 -47.58 6.57
CA THR A 70 -3.05 -47.36 7.58
C THR A 70 -1.59 -47.43 7.11
N ARG A 71 -1.13 -46.38 6.44
CA ARG A 71 0.18 -45.78 6.76
C ARG A 71 -0.03 -44.34 7.18
N ARG A 72 0.30 -44.03 8.44
CA ARG A 72 0.45 -42.66 8.93
C ARG A 72 1.54 -41.96 8.11
N PRO A 73 1.34 -40.75 7.57
CA PRO A 73 2.45 -39.95 7.11
C PRO A 73 3.22 -39.49 8.35
N GLY A 74 4.41 -40.05 8.55
CA GLY A 74 5.36 -39.52 9.51
C GLY A 74 5.75 -38.10 9.11
N THR A 75 5.82 -37.22 10.10
CA THR A 75 6.49 -35.92 10.03
C THR A 75 7.98 -36.16 9.76
N ARG A 76 8.33 -36.41 8.49
CA ARG A 76 9.71 -36.38 8.02
C ARG A 76 10.04 -34.95 7.65
N GLY A 77 10.90 -34.36 8.47
CA GLY A 77 11.35 -32.98 8.38
C GLY A 77 11.76 -32.58 6.97
N TRP A 78 11.20 -31.45 6.55
CA TRP A 78 11.65 -30.68 5.39
C TRP A 78 13.07 -30.11 5.55
N ALA A 79 13.68 -30.26 6.73
CA ALA A 79 14.92 -29.63 7.13
C ALA A 79 16.22 -30.35 6.67
N SER A 80 16.17 -31.41 5.88
CA SER A 80 17.39 -32.14 5.46
C SER A 80 17.49 -32.36 3.95
N ARG A 81 17.25 -31.31 3.15
CA ARG A 81 17.68 -31.25 1.74
C ARG A 81 18.60 -30.07 1.44
N ILE A 82 19.40 -29.66 2.42
CA ILE A 82 20.55 -28.81 2.15
C ILE A 82 21.74 -29.58 2.70
N ASP A 83 22.47 -30.25 1.82
CA ASP A 83 23.77 -30.81 2.17
C ASP A 83 24.71 -29.62 2.41
N LEU A 84 24.77 -29.13 3.65
CA LEU A 84 25.78 -28.15 4.07
C LEU A 84 27.14 -28.84 4.03
N THR A 85 27.74 -28.88 2.86
CA THR A 85 29.13 -29.31 2.70
C THR A 85 30.05 -28.30 3.39
N ALA A 86 31.24 -28.74 3.82
CA ALA A 86 32.23 -27.87 4.47
C ALA A 86 32.56 -26.60 3.66
N THR A 87 32.40 -26.66 2.33
CA THR A 87 32.54 -25.52 1.43
C THR A 87 31.48 -24.44 1.60
N HIS A 88 30.22 -24.79 1.90
CA HIS A 88 29.17 -23.80 2.19
C HIS A 88 29.41 -23.09 3.52
N VAL A 89 29.87 -23.82 4.53
CA VAL A 89 30.23 -23.24 5.84
C VAL A 89 31.41 -22.27 5.68
N ALA A 90 32.42 -22.65 4.89
CA ALA A 90 33.55 -21.78 4.58
C ALA A 90 33.12 -20.52 3.81
N ALA A 91 32.22 -20.64 2.82
CA ALA A 91 31.70 -19.50 2.07
C ALA A 91 30.92 -18.52 2.98
N ILE A 92 30.07 -19.05 3.87
CA ILE A 92 29.32 -18.23 4.83
C ILE A 92 30.27 -17.51 5.80
N ALA A 93 31.31 -18.19 6.30
CA ALA A 93 32.30 -17.58 7.18
C ALA A 93 33.04 -16.42 6.49
N VAL A 94 33.38 -16.56 5.21
CA VAL A 94 34.01 -15.48 4.43
C VAL A 94 33.05 -14.30 4.25
N VAL A 95 31.78 -14.56 3.92
CA VAL A 95 30.77 -13.49 3.77
C VAL A 95 30.55 -12.74 5.08
N ILE A 96 30.48 -13.45 6.21
CA ILE A 96 30.35 -12.84 7.53
C ILE A 96 31.59 -11.99 7.85
N ALA A 97 32.79 -12.50 7.60
CA ALA A 97 34.03 -11.74 7.83
C ALA A 97 34.08 -10.47 6.98
N LEU A 98 33.60 -10.54 5.74
CA LEU A 98 33.55 -9.39 4.83
C LEU A 98 32.50 -8.36 5.28
N ALA A 99 31.34 -8.83 5.73
CA ALA A 99 30.29 -7.97 6.30
C ALA A 99 30.77 -7.26 7.58
N VAL A 100 31.46 -7.96 8.48
CA VAL A 100 32.05 -7.37 9.69
C VAL A 100 33.14 -6.35 9.34
N GLY A 101 33.97 -6.64 8.33
CA GLY A 101 34.98 -5.70 7.85
C GLY A 101 34.36 -4.41 7.30
N VAL A 102 33.29 -4.52 6.51
CA VAL A 102 32.54 -3.36 5.98
C VAL A 102 31.87 -2.59 7.12
N ALA A 103 31.24 -3.27 8.08
CA ALA A 103 30.61 -2.64 9.23
C ALA A 103 31.63 -1.89 10.10
N ALA A 104 32.80 -2.48 10.36
CA ALA A 104 33.89 -1.83 11.09
C ALA A 104 34.43 -0.62 10.32
N TRP A 105 34.58 -0.72 9.00
CA TRP A 105 35.00 0.41 8.17
C TRP A 105 33.99 1.56 8.19
N PHE A 106 32.69 1.25 8.15
CA PHE A 106 31.63 2.24 8.25
C PHE A 106 31.59 2.89 9.64
N ALA A 107 31.79 2.09 10.69
CA ALA A 107 31.86 2.58 12.07
C ALA A 107 33.04 3.54 12.29
N VAL A 108 34.21 3.26 11.71
CA VAL A 108 35.39 4.14 11.80
C VAL A 108 35.19 5.43 10.98
N ARG A 109 34.46 5.37 9.86
CA ARG A 109 34.12 6.57 9.06
C ARG A 109 33.02 7.42 9.67
N SER A 110 32.18 6.83 10.53
CA SER A 110 31.10 7.53 11.22
C SER A 110 31.65 8.15 12.50
N ALA A 111 32.50 9.16 12.39
CA ALA A 111 32.84 10.00 13.54
C ALA A 111 31.73 11.05 13.71
N PRO A 112 30.88 10.98 14.75
CA PRO A 112 29.91 12.03 15.04
C PRO A 112 30.67 13.30 15.44
N GLU A 113 30.41 14.40 14.75
CA GLU A 113 30.94 15.71 15.10
C GLU A 113 30.38 16.12 16.48
N PRO A 114 31.23 16.39 17.49
CA PRO A 114 30.75 16.82 18.79
C PRO A 114 30.20 18.23 18.68
N VAL A 115 28.87 18.35 18.68
CA VAL A 115 28.18 19.64 18.78
C VAL A 115 28.57 20.29 20.10
N PRO A 116 29.15 21.50 20.11
CA PRO A 116 29.57 22.16 21.34
C PRO A 116 28.37 22.44 22.23
N ASP A 117 28.44 21.95 23.46
CA ASP A 117 27.46 22.14 24.52
C ASP A 117 27.34 23.64 24.86
N LEU A 118 26.19 24.24 24.59
CA LEU A 118 25.90 25.63 24.95
C LEU A 118 25.69 25.68 26.46
N ALA A 119 26.74 26.10 27.17
CA ALA A 119 26.68 26.42 28.59
C ALA A 119 25.55 27.45 28.86
N PRO A 120 24.72 27.27 29.90
CA PRO A 120 23.75 28.28 30.29
C PRO A 120 24.47 29.50 30.86
N VAL A 121 24.51 30.58 30.07
CA VAL A 121 24.98 31.89 30.53
C VAL A 121 23.88 32.49 31.41
N ALA A 122 24.00 32.31 32.72
CA ALA A 122 23.31 33.14 33.69
C ALA A 122 24.10 34.44 33.84
N GLU A 123 23.53 35.57 33.42
CA GLU A 123 24.03 36.90 33.75
C GLU A 123 22.88 37.76 34.31
N PRO A 124 23.10 38.50 35.41
CA PRO A 124 22.07 39.18 36.17
C PRO A 124 21.62 40.51 35.53
N LEU A 125 20.36 40.87 35.81
CA LEU A 125 19.80 42.20 35.63
C LEU A 125 20.75 43.28 36.21
N THR A 126 21.08 44.34 35.46
CA THR A 126 20.96 45.77 35.86
C THR A 126 21.40 46.74 34.73
N SER A 127 20.58 47.77 34.52
CA SER A 127 20.93 49.19 34.24
C SER A 127 20.58 49.76 32.85
N VAL A 128 19.87 50.89 32.97
CA VAL A 128 19.26 51.76 31.96
C VAL A 128 20.19 52.96 31.71
N SER A 129 20.41 53.36 30.45
CA SER A 129 20.35 54.77 29.98
C SER A 129 20.69 54.94 28.48
N PRO A 130 20.24 56.04 27.82
CA PRO A 130 19.84 56.03 26.41
C PRO A 130 20.73 56.98 25.53
N PRO A 131 20.31 57.42 24.31
CA PRO A 131 21.06 57.24 23.07
C PRO A 131 21.86 58.49 22.64
N ALA A 132 22.87 58.30 21.79
CA ALA A 132 23.50 59.40 21.05
C ALA A 132 23.77 59.01 19.59
N SER A 133 23.13 59.76 18.70
CA SER A 133 23.22 59.74 17.25
C SER A 133 24.61 60.07 16.71
N SER A 134 24.98 59.50 15.55
CA SER A 134 25.36 60.23 14.32
C SER A 134 26.29 59.42 13.43
N GLY A 135 26.07 59.47 12.11
CA GLY A 135 27.15 59.37 11.13
C GLY A 135 26.91 58.39 9.98
N ALA A 136 26.36 58.91 8.88
CA ALA A 136 26.20 58.23 7.60
C ALA A 136 27.53 57.88 6.90
N THR A 137 27.54 56.80 6.11
CA THR A 137 28.25 56.73 4.82
C THR A 137 27.55 55.72 3.92
N ALA A 138 27.36 56.11 2.66
CA ALA A 138 26.70 55.36 1.61
C ALA A 138 27.68 54.49 0.79
N GLY A 139 27.22 53.30 0.39
CA GLY A 139 27.60 52.58 -0.83
C GLY A 139 28.37 51.26 -0.68
N PRO A 140 28.19 50.25 -1.56
CA PRO A 140 27.06 49.92 -2.44
C PRO A 140 26.26 48.71 -1.92
N SER A 141 25.03 48.56 -2.40
CA SER A 141 24.21 47.37 -2.23
C SER A 141 24.91 46.13 -2.79
N ALA A 142 25.59 45.38 -1.93
CA ALA A 142 25.65 43.94 -2.12
C ALA A 142 24.27 43.42 -1.70
N SER A 143 23.46 42.98 -2.67
CA SER A 143 22.31 42.14 -2.39
C SER A 143 22.83 40.99 -1.53
N SER A 144 22.53 41.04 -0.25
CA SER A 144 22.77 39.95 0.68
C SER A 144 22.08 38.74 0.10
N SER A 145 22.89 37.79 -0.39
CA SER A 145 22.47 36.44 -0.74
C SER A 145 21.53 35.96 0.36
N PRO A 146 20.31 35.50 0.02
CA PRO A 146 19.42 34.97 1.04
C PRO A 146 20.19 33.83 1.72
N ASP A 147 20.17 33.90 3.04
CA ASP A 147 20.66 32.90 3.99
C ASP A 147 20.63 31.49 3.38
N ALA A 148 21.81 30.89 3.26
CA ALA A 148 22.12 29.80 2.34
C ALA A 148 21.48 28.47 2.76
N VAL A 149 20.18 28.35 2.56
CA VAL A 149 19.53 27.05 2.53
C VAL A 149 19.79 26.46 1.15
N GLU A 150 20.57 25.40 1.07
CA GLU A 150 20.84 24.65 -0.16
C GLU A 150 19.91 23.44 -0.26
N VAL A 151 19.65 23.02 -1.49
CA VAL A 151 18.79 21.89 -1.85
C VAL A 151 19.62 20.96 -2.72
N THR A 152 19.73 19.70 -2.30
CA THR A 152 20.45 18.64 -2.99
C THR A 152 19.46 17.82 -3.82
N ILE A 153 19.68 17.77 -5.14
CA ILE A 153 18.80 17.03 -6.07
C ILE A 153 19.61 16.08 -6.94
N ASP A 154 19.00 14.97 -7.36
CA ASP A 154 19.59 14.01 -8.31
C ASP A 154 18.97 14.21 -9.71
N VAL A 155 19.79 14.60 -10.70
CA VAL A 155 19.33 14.71 -12.10
C VAL A 155 19.74 13.47 -12.88
N ALA A 156 18.74 12.67 -13.26
CA ALA A 156 18.93 11.42 -13.98
C ALA A 156 18.30 11.48 -15.39
N GLY A 157 18.75 10.58 -16.28
CA GLY A 157 18.19 10.43 -17.63
C GLY A 157 19.01 11.11 -18.73
N LYS A 158 18.34 11.60 -19.77
CA LYS A 158 18.95 12.13 -21.01
C LYS A 158 19.45 13.58 -20.85
N VAL A 159 20.26 13.83 -19.84
CA VAL A 159 20.99 15.09 -19.62
C VAL A 159 22.47 14.96 -20.03
N ARG A 160 23.20 16.08 -20.10
CA ARG A 160 24.63 16.06 -20.44
C ARG A 160 25.48 15.50 -19.30
N ARG A 161 25.22 15.93 -18.07
CA ARG A 161 25.94 15.55 -16.86
C ARG A 161 24.93 15.06 -15.80
N PRO A 162 24.52 13.79 -15.86
CA PRO A 162 23.67 13.22 -14.82
C PRO A 162 24.44 13.12 -13.50
N GLY A 163 23.72 13.25 -12.39
CA GLY A 163 24.27 13.18 -11.04
C GLY A 163 23.65 14.20 -10.09
N ILE A 164 24.26 14.30 -8.91
CA ILE A 164 23.80 15.15 -7.81
C ILE A 164 24.21 16.61 -8.07
N ALA A 165 23.27 17.53 -7.95
CA ALA A 165 23.49 18.97 -8.02
C ALA A 165 23.02 19.62 -6.71
N VAL A 166 23.77 20.63 -6.25
CA VAL A 166 23.42 21.44 -5.08
C VAL A 166 23.05 22.83 -5.59
N LEU A 167 21.84 23.28 -5.23
CA LEU A 167 21.23 24.51 -5.72
C LEU A 167 20.68 25.33 -4.54
N PRO A 168 20.55 26.66 -4.66
CA PRO A 168 19.89 27.47 -3.64
C PRO A 168 18.43 27.04 -3.43
N ALA A 169 17.91 27.17 -2.21
CA ALA A 169 16.50 26.93 -1.93
C ALA A 169 15.59 27.84 -2.77
N GLY A 170 14.50 27.25 -3.27
CA GLY A 170 13.59 27.91 -4.22
C GLY A 170 14.01 27.80 -5.69
N SER A 171 15.14 27.15 -6.00
CA SER A 171 15.50 26.77 -7.37
C SER A 171 14.42 25.90 -7.99
N ARG A 172 14.24 26.01 -9.30
CA ARG A 172 13.23 25.28 -10.07
C ARG A 172 13.85 24.15 -10.89
N VAL A 173 13.02 23.25 -11.42
CA VAL A 173 13.45 22.14 -12.28
C VAL A 173 14.31 22.60 -13.47
N VAL A 174 14.08 23.81 -14.01
CA VAL A 174 14.96 24.41 -15.03
C VAL A 174 16.39 24.63 -14.56
N ASP A 175 16.58 25.09 -13.33
CA ASP A 175 17.89 25.43 -12.76
C ASP A 175 18.70 24.15 -12.51
N ALA A 176 18.03 23.09 -12.06
CA ALA A 176 18.61 21.74 -11.98
C ALA A 176 19.02 21.20 -13.35
N LEU A 177 18.19 21.39 -14.37
CA LEU A 177 18.51 20.95 -15.72
C LEU A 177 19.71 21.71 -16.29
N GLU A 178 19.80 23.01 -16.03
CA GLU A 178 20.95 23.84 -16.41
C GLU A 178 22.23 23.42 -15.69
N ALA A 179 22.15 23.16 -14.38
CA ALA A 179 23.26 22.61 -13.59
C ALA A 179 23.74 21.25 -14.13
N ALA A 180 22.83 20.41 -14.61
CA ALA A 180 23.13 19.14 -15.30
C ALA A 180 23.66 19.33 -16.75
N GLY A 181 23.89 20.56 -17.18
CA GLY A 181 24.39 20.90 -18.52
C GLY A 181 23.32 20.86 -19.61
N GLY A 182 22.04 20.91 -19.25
CA GLY A 182 20.90 20.88 -20.15
C GLY A 182 20.52 19.47 -20.65
N ALA A 183 19.35 19.40 -21.26
CA ALA A 183 18.88 18.19 -21.92
C ALA A 183 19.70 17.86 -23.18
N ARG A 184 19.82 16.58 -23.51
CA ARG A 184 20.41 16.13 -24.78
C ARG A 184 19.53 16.57 -25.96
N ARG A 185 20.14 16.69 -27.16
CA ARG A 185 19.43 17.11 -28.37
C ARG A 185 18.28 16.14 -28.70
N GLY A 186 17.08 16.67 -28.92
CA GLY A 186 15.90 15.88 -29.28
C GLY A 186 15.22 15.19 -28.10
N VAL A 187 15.55 15.57 -26.86
CA VAL A 187 14.80 15.16 -25.68
C VAL A 187 13.56 16.03 -25.55
N ASP A 188 12.41 15.39 -25.40
CA ASP A 188 11.17 16.05 -25.06
C ASP A 188 11.14 16.36 -23.56
N LEU A 189 10.94 17.64 -23.23
CA LEU A 189 10.83 18.16 -21.86
C LEU A 189 9.39 18.54 -21.52
N SER A 190 8.44 18.39 -22.45
CA SER A 190 7.03 18.73 -22.22
C SER A 190 6.40 17.93 -21.08
N SER A 191 6.96 16.76 -20.78
CA SER A 191 6.54 15.91 -19.65
C SER A 191 7.01 16.42 -18.29
N LEU A 192 7.99 17.33 -18.24
CA LEU A 192 8.54 17.87 -17.01
C LEU A 192 7.93 19.24 -16.71
N ASN A 193 7.47 19.43 -15.47
CA ASN A 193 7.11 20.75 -14.99
C ASN A 193 8.38 21.56 -14.65
N LEU A 194 8.94 22.19 -15.66
CA LEU A 194 10.14 23.02 -15.62
C LEU A 194 10.07 24.15 -14.57
N ALA A 195 8.88 24.70 -14.33
CA ALA A 195 8.68 25.80 -13.40
C ALA A 195 8.46 25.33 -11.96
N ARG A 196 8.37 24.03 -11.67
CA ARG A 196 8.13 23.57 -10.30
C ARG A 196 9.33 23.90 -9.39
N PRO A 197 9.12 24.41 -8.17
CA PRO A 197 10.20 24.53 -7.18
C PRO A 197 10.72 23.15 -6.80
N LEU A 198 12.02 23.06 -6.55
CA LEU A 198 12.71 21.84 -6.14
C LEU A 198 12.64 21.65 -4.62
N VAL A 199 12.53 20.40 -4.20
CA VAL A 199 12.59 19.97 -2.80
C VAL A 199 13.91 19.23 -2.54
N ASP A 200 14.39 19.29 -1.30
CA ASP A 200 15.63 18.60 -0.93
C ASP A 200 15.47 17.08 -0.99
N GLY A 201 16.47 16.40 -1.54
CA GLY A 201 16.44 14.97 -1.80
C GLY A 201 15.58 14.56 -3.01
N GLU A 202 15.08 15.51 -3.81
CA GLU A 202 14.25 15.20 -4.99
C GLU A 202 15.07 14.63 -6.16
N GLN A 203 14.48 13.71 -6.92
CA GLN A 203 15.04 13.17 -8.15
C GLN A 203 14.30 13.71 -9.38
N VAL A 204 15.03 14.24 -10.37
CA VAL A 204 14.49 14.75 -11.64
C VAL A 204 14.87 13.81 -12.78
N LEU A 205 13.89 13.11 -13.36
CA LEU A 205 14.09 12.20 -14.49
C LEU A 205 13.82 12.89 -15.83
N VAL A 206 14.83 12.93 -16.69
CA VAL A 206 14.76 13.62 -17.98
C VAL A 206 14.69 12.63 -19.14
N GLY A 207 13.63 12.71 -19.95
CA GLY A 207 13.53 11.99 -21.23
C GLY A 207 13.49 10.46 -21.12
N VAL A 208 13.07 9.93 -19.96
CA VAL A 208 12.79 8.51 -19.74
C VAL A 208 11.34 8.24 -20.17
N PRO A 209 11.07 7.24 -21.04
CA PRO A 209 9.71 6.85 -21.38
C PRO A 209 9.01 6.36 -20.12
N LEU A 210 8.04 7.13 -19.63
CA LEU A 210 7.14 6.70 -18.59
C LEU A 210 6.13 5.70 -19.22
N PRO A 211 5.79 4.59 -18.55
CA PRO A 211 4.68 3.75 -18.97
C PRO A 211 3.42 4.61 -19.16
N PRO A 212 2.57 4.34 -20.16
CA PRO A 212 1.36 5.12 -20.38
C PRO A 212 0.50 5.09 -19.11
N GLY A 213 0.35 6.25 -18.46
CA GLY A 213 -0.35 6.39 -17.17
C GLY A 213 0.38 7.24 -16.12
N VAL A 214 1.69 7.49 -16.27
CA VAL A 214 2.42 8.41 -15.37
C VAL A 214 2.66 9.73 -16.10
N VAL A 215 1.83 10.73 -15.78
CA VAL A 215 2.16 12.14 -16.09
C VAL A 215 3.33 12.55 -15.21
N GLY A 216 4.31 13.24 -15.80
CA GLY A 216 5.59 13.55 -15.17
C GLY A 216 5.43 14.31 -13.85
N SER A 217 5.50 13.53 -12.77
CA SER A 217 5.80 13.98 -11.43
C SER A 217 6.55 12.86 -10.74
N VAL A 218 7.87 13.01 -10.66
CA VAL A 218 8.65 12.51 -9.51
C VAL A 218 8.79 13.65 -8.50
N GLY A 219 7.68 14.31 -8.17
CA GLY A 219 7.39 14.54 -6.76
C GLY A 219 6.72 13.25 -6.31
N ALA A 220 7.34 12.54 -5.35
CA ALA A 220 6.94 11.24 -4.82
C ALA A 220 5.42 11.01 -4.95
N THR A 221 5.03 10.32 -6.02
CA THR A 221 3.81 9.52 -5.98
C THR A 221 4.30 8.17 -5.51
N PRO A 222 3.87 7.71 -4.32
CA PRO A 222 4.19 6.38 -3.85
C PRO A 222 3.82 5.40 -4.97
N GLY A 223 4.71 4.44 -5.26
CA GLY A 223 4.34 3.34 -6.15
C GLY A 223 3.07 2.64 -5.63
N PRO A 224 2.35 1.86 -6.45
CA PRO A 224 1.29 1.00 -5.94
C PRO A 224 1.94 -0.05 -5.02
N GLY A 225 2.03 0.28 -3.73
CA GLY A 225 2.85 -0.44 -2.75
C GLY A 225 3.46 0.45 -1.66
N ASP A 226 3.38 1.78 -1.78
CA ASP A 226 3.79 2.70 -0.73
C ASP A 226 2.52 3.39 -0.22
N SER A 227 1.92 2.78 0.80
CA SER A 227 0.82 3.39 1.55
C SER A 227 1.24 4.80 1.92
N GLY A 228 0.39 5.80 1.65
CA GLY A 228 0.61 7.16 2.17
C GLY A 228 0.95 7.14 3.67
N PRO A 229 1.52 8.23 4.23
CA PRO A 229 1.98 8.27 5.61
C PRO A 229 0.94 7.62 6.54
N LEU A 230 1.34 6.52 7.18
CA LEU A 230 0.45 5.70 8.00
C LEU A 230 -0.16 6.59 9.10
N VAL A 231 -1.48 6.67 9.12
CA VAL A 231 -2.20 7.49 10.10
C VAL A 231 -2.38 6.65 11.36
N ASN A 232 -1.81 7.11 12.47
CA ASN A 232 -1.98 6.45 13.76
C ASN A 232 -3.38 6.77 14.32
N ILE A 233 -4.27 5.80 14.39
CA ILE A 233 -5.67 5.97 14.80
C ILE A 233 -5.79 6.48 16.25
N ASN A 234 -4.86 6.10 17.12
CA ASN A 234 -4.86 6.49 18.53
C ASN A 234 -4.41 7.93 18.76
N THR A 235 -3.58 8.49 17.89
CA THR A 235 -2.97 9.82 18.08
C THR A 235 -3.37 10.83 17.01
N ALA A 236 -4.00 10.38 15.92
CA ALA A 236 -4.46 11.25 14.85
C ALA A 236 -5.50 12.25 15.33
N ASP A 237 -5.38 13.45 14.77
CA ASP A 237 -6.36 14.51 14.84
C ASP A 237 -7.52 14.24 13.87
N LEU A 238 -8.66 14.92 14.08
CA LEU A 238 -9.87 14.74 13.29
C LEU A 238 -9.62 14.90 11.77
N THR A 239 -8.88 15.94 11.37
CA THR A 239 -8.53 16.18 9.95
C THR A 239 -7.60 15.10 9.38
N ALA A 240 -6.75 14.48 10.21
CA ALA A 240 -5.89 13.38 9.79
C ALA A 240 -6.70 12.09 9.60
N LEU A 241 -7.71 11.84 10.45
CA LEU A 241 -8.64 10.72 10.26
C LEU A 241 -9.49 10.89 9.00
N GLU A 242 -9.96 12.10 8.70
CA GLU A 242 -10.69 12.43 7.45
C GLU A 242 -9.86 12.22 6.18
N SER A 243 -8.53 12.18 6.28
CA SER A 243 -7.67 11.90 5.13
C SER A 243 -7.67 10.42 4.72
N LEU A 244 -8.22 9.53 5.55
CA LEU A 244 -8.33 8.11 5.27
C LEU A 244 -9.45 7.84 4.24
N PRO A 245 -9.24 6.89 3.30
CA PRO A 245 -10.25 6.54 2.32
C PRO A 245 -11.50 6.00 3.02
N GLY A 246 -12.67 6.53 2.62
CA GLY A 246 -13.96 6.12 3.18
C GLY A 246 -14.28 6.68 4.57
N VAL A 247 -13.40 7.48 5.18
CA VAL A 247 -13.65 8.16 6.47
C VAL A 247 -14.13 9.58 6.21
N GLY A 248 -15.40 9.85 6.51
CA GLY A 248 -15.97 11.20 6.51
C GLY A 248 -15.90 11.88 7.88
N PRO A 249 -16.30 13.16 7.99
CA PRO A 249 -16.31 13.91 9.26
C PRO A 249 -17.09 13.19 10.36
N VAL A 250 -18.24 12.60 10.03
CA VAL A 250 -19.09 11.85 10.99
C VAL A 250 -18.37 10.60 11.50
N THR A 251 -17.71 9.86 10.61
CA THR A 251 -16.97 8.65 10.96
C THR A 251 -15.70 9.00 11.76
N ALA A 252 -15.00 10.07 11.41
CA ALA A 252 -13.84 10.56 12.15
C ALA A 252 -14.22 10.97 13.59
N GLU A 253 -15.35 11.68 13.77
CA GLU A 253 -15.89 11.99 15.09
C GLU A 253 -16.27 10.74 15.89
N ALA A 254 -16.85 9.74 15.23
CA ALA A 254 -17.18 8.45 15.86
C ALA A 254 -15.92 7.71 16.34
N ILE A 255 -14.84 7.71 15.55
CA ILE A 255 -13.54 7.11 15.93
C ILE A 255 -12.96 7.80 17.16
N VAL A 256 -12.96 9.14 17.20
CA VAL A 256 -12.46 9.92 18.35
C VAL A 256 -13.30 9.67 19.60
N SER A 257 -14.63 9.60 19.45
CA SER A 257 -15.56 9.31 20.55
C SER A 257 -15.30 7.92 21.12
N TRP A 258 -15.19 6.92 20.24
CA TRP A 258 -14.89 5.54 20.64
C TRP A 258 -13.56 5.45 21.39
N ARG A 259 -12.49 6.10 20.91
CA ARG A 259 -11.19 6.18 21.60
C ARG A 259 -11.32 6.76 23.01
N THR A 260 -12.14 7.79 23.17
CA THR A 260 -12.32 8.48 24.46
C THR A 260 -13.07 7.62 25.47
N GLU A 261 -14.03 6.83 24.99
CA GLU A 261 -14.85 5.94 25.83
C GLU A 261 -14.16 4.62 26.16
N HIS A 262 -13.41 4.04 25.21
CA HIS A 262 -12.82 2.70 25.31
C HIS A 262 -11.31 2.71 25.62
N GLY A 263 -10.67 3.88 25.58
CA GLY A 263 -9.25 4.04 25.94
C GLY A 263 -8.27 3.84 24.78
N GLY A 264 -8.75 3.85 23.54
CA GLY A 264 -7.96 3.65 22.33
C GLY A 264 -8.07 2.24 21.76
N PHE A 265 -7.60 2.09 20.52
CA PHE A 265 -7.63 0.87 19.74
C PHE A 265 -6.39 0.03 20.05
N THR A 266 -6.56 -1.29 20.22
CA THR A 266 -5.42 -2.22 20.36
C THR A 266 -5.11 -2.99 19.08
N SER A 267 -6.07 -3.03 18.17
CA SER A 267 -5.99 -3.63 16.84
C SER A 267 -6.67 -2.73 15.80
N VAL A 268 -6.33 -2.87 14.52
CA VAL A 268 -6.98 -2.08 13.45
C VAL A 268 -8.40 -2.59 13.24
N GLU A 269 -8.64 -3.87 13.50
CA GLU A 269 -9.92 -4.56 13.39
C GLU A 269 -11.00 -4.03 14.34
N GLU A 270 -10.61 -3.47 15.49
CA GLU A 270 -11.53 -2.80 16.43
C GLU A 270 -12.22 -1.58 15.82
N LEU A 271 -11.74 -1.04 14.69
CA LEU A 271 -12.46 -0.03 13.94
C LEU A 271 -13.86 -0.50 13.47
N LEU A 272 -14.10 -1.82 13.37
CA LEU A 272 -15.43 -2.37 13.05
C LEU A 272 -16.47 -2.13 14.17
N GLU A 273 -16.03 -1.81 15.39
CA GLU A 273 -16.93 -1.48 16.49
C GLU A 273 -17.42 -0.02 16.43
N VAL A 274 -16.84 0.79 15.54
CA VAL A 274 -17.21 2.19 15.35
C VAL A 274 -18.38 2.30 14.37
N ASP A 275 -19.39 3.08 14.75
CA ASP A 275 -20.55 3.33 13.90
C ASP A 275 -20.15 4.01 12.58
N GLY A 276 -20.52 3.39 11.46
CA GLY A 276 -20.18 3.86 10.11
C GLY A 276 -18.93 3.25 9.48
N ILE A 277 -18.22 2.33 10.16
CA ILE A 277 -17.13 1.53 9.58
C ILE A 277 -17.62 0.09 9.36
N GLY A 278 -17.68 -0.34 8.10
CA GLY A 278 -17.96 -1.73 7.74
C GLY A 278 -16.73 -2.44 7.17
N ASP A 279 -16.85 -3.73 6.86
CA ASP A 279 -15.75 -4.54 6.31
C ASP A 279 -15.11 -3.93 5.04
N ALA A 280 -15.94 -3.31 4.20
CA ALA A 280 -15.47 -2.63 2.99
C ALA A 280 -14.59 -1.41 3.32
N THR A 281 -15.04 -0.55 4.23
CA THR A 281 -14.29 0.63 4.67
C THR A 281 -13.03 0.22 5.43
N LEU A 282 -13.11 -0.81 6.28
CA LEU A 282 -11.95 -1.35 6.99
C LEU A 282 -10.88 -1.82 6.01
N ALA A 283 -11.26 -2.55 4.95
CA ALA A 283 -10.31 -3.03 3.95
C ALA A 283 -9.60 -1.89 3.21
N GLU A 284 -10.27 -0.74 3.03
CA GLU A 284 -9.69 0.47 2.46
C GLU A 284 -8.79 1.21 3.45
N ILE A 285 -9.16 1.25 4.74
CA ILE A 285 -8.41 1.97 5.79
C ILE A 285 -7.18 1.19 6.27
N ALA A 286 -7.29 -0.14 6.42
CA ALA A 286 -6.24 -1.02 6.95
C ALA A 286 -4.84 -0.81 6.33
N PRO A 287 -4.67 -0.63 5.01
CA PRO A 287 -3.34 -0.36 4.43
C PRO A 287 -2.77 1.03 4.79
N HIS A 288 -3.59 1.95 5.31
CA HIS A 288 -3.23 3.34 5.59
C HIS A 288 -3.28 3.71 7.08
N ALA A 289 -3.65 2.77 7.94
CA ALA A 289 -3.83 2.98 9.38
C ALA A 289 -2.78 2.23 10.22
N THR A 290 -2.46 2.81 11.38
CA THR A 290 -1.60 2.20 12.41
C THR A 290 -2.09 2.54 13.82
N ILE A 291 -1.48 1.98 14.86
CA ILE A 291 -1.96 2.00 16.26
C ILE A 291 -0.97 2.72 17.16
#